data_AF-A0A2V7CV61-F1
#
_entry.id   AF-A0A2V7CV61-F1
#
_cell.length_a   1.000
_cell.length_b   1.000
_cell.length_c   1.000
_cell.angle_alpha   90.00
_cell.angle_beta   90.00
_cell.angle_gamma   90.00
#
_symmetry.space_group_name_H-M   'P 1'
#
loop_
_entity.id
_entity.type
_entity.pdbx_description
1 polymer ?
#
loop_
_entity_poly.entity_id
_entity_poly.type
_entity_poly.pdbx_seq_one_letter_code
_entity_poly.pdbx_strand_id
1 'polypeptide(L)'
;MKVRSHRWLIAISGVLLVAVAATLYALPTIARHLAVARLHALTKRPVSIDRVEVRPLGGRFTIHGLRVAEPDGTTPFAECELLDARLNLLSLLRGHIWVRELVLRKPTLRVVRLEKNFNFSDLFEGSEQTQKRFDVTVDRFALGDGTIAFEDRALPEPRAWTSDDIQIEAHNVSTLRDDGTVVASSVTAGALNLVEIEQFRLYPIHLKARVTVKGLDLALARLYLPPDSPVVLDRGRVSSVLEVTADAGKSSPR
;
A
#
# COMPACT_ATOMS: atom_id res chain seq x y z
N MET A 1 -22.28 48.78 36.27
CA MET A 1 -22.08 47.39 36.74
C MET A 1 -22.29 46.40 35.58
N LYS A 2 -21.24 45.95 34.90
CA LYS A 2 -21.31 44.90 33.86
C LYS A 2 -20.01 44.07 33.85
N VAL A 3 -19.85 43.18 34.84
CA VAL A 3 -18.70 42.24 34.91
C VAL A 3 -19.15 40.79 35.14
N ARG A 4 -20.46 40.53 35.22
CA ARG A 4 -21.00 39.22 35.61
C ARG A 4 -21.22 38.25 34.43
N SER A 5 -21.24 38.74 33.19
CA SER A 5 -21.49 37.92 31.98
C SER A 5 -20.27 37.17 31.43
N HIS A 6 -19.04 37.56 31.81
CA HIS A 6 -17.82 36.96 31.28
C HIS A 6 -17.37 35.71 32.06
N ARG A 7 -17.80 35.56 33.31
CA ARG A 7 -17.41 34.42 34.18
C ARG A 7 -17.98 33.08 33.67
N TRP A 8 -19.18 33.10 33.08
CA TRP A 8 -19.78 31.91 32.48
C TRP A 8 -19.17 31.58 31.12
N LEU A 9 -18.77 32.58 30.32
CA LEU A 9 -18.02 32.34 29.07
C LEU A 9 -16.66 31.69 29.33
N ILE A 10 -15.96 32.11 30.39
CA ILE A 10 -14.70 31.50 30.83
C ILE A 10 -14.93 30.04 31.29
N ALA A 11 -15.99 29.79 32.06
CA ALA A 11 -16.32 28.42 32.49
C ALA A 11 -16.69 27.50 31.31
N ILE A 12 -17.48 27.98 30.35
CA ILE A 12 -17.84 27.24 29.13
C ILE A 12 -16.61 26.97 28.28
N SER A 13 -15.74 27.97 28.11
CA SER A 13 -14.48 27.81 27.38
C SER A 13 -13.55 26.80 28.06
N GLY A 14 -13.48 26.79 29.39
CA GLY A 14 -12.71 25.80 30.16
C GLY A 14 -13.24 24.38 29.99
N VAL A 15 -14.56 24.19 30.08
CA VAL A 15 -15.20 22.87 29.85
C VAL A 15 -14.98 22.40 28.42
N LEU A 16 -15.14 23.29 27.43
CA LEU A 16 -14.87 22.97 26.03
C LEU A 16 -13.40 22.59 25.79
N LEU A 17 -12.47 23.31 26.41
CA LEU A 17 -11.04 23.02 26.32
C LEU A 17 -10.71 21.65 26.93
N VAL A 18 -11.27 21.33 28.10
CA VAL A 18 -11.10 20.02 28.75
C VAL A 18 -11.72 18.91 27.90
N ALA A 19 -12.91 19.14 27.32
CA ALA A 19 -13.56 18.16 26.43
C ALA A 19 -12.76 17.92 25.15
N VAL A 20 -12.22 18.98 24.54
CA VAL A 20 -11.33 18.89 23.37
C VAL A 20 -10.04 18.16 23.76
N ALA A 21 -9.40 18.50 24.88
CA ALA A 21 -8.19 17.83 25.35
C ALA A 21 -8.44 16.33 25.64
N ALA A 22 -9.55 15.99 26.28
CA ALA A 22 -9.94 14.60 26.54
C ALA A 22 -10.20 13.83 25.24
N THR A 23 -10.84 14.46 24.26
CA THR A 23 -11.10 13.86 22.94
C THR A 23 -9.79 13.65 22.18
N LEU A 24 -8.89 14.64 22.18
CA LEU A 24 -7.56 14.54 21.57
C LEU A 24 -6.72 13.44 22.24
N TYR A 25 -6.83 13.29 23.56
CA TYR A 25 -6.15 12.23 24.32
C TYR A 25 -6.70 10.83 24.00
N ALA A 26 -8.02 10.68 23.85
CA ALA A 26 -8.66 9.41 23.50
C ALA A 26 -8.54 9.06 22.00
N LEU A 27 -8.24 10.04 21.15
CA LEU A 27 -8.22 9.92 19.69
C LEU A 27 -7.32 8.78 19.18
N PRO A 28 -6.08 8.57 19.67
CA PRO A 28 -5.22 7.51 19.17
C PRO A 28 -5.80 6.11 19.44
N THR A 29 -6.39 5.91 20.62
CA THR A 29 -7.04 4.65 21.01
C THR A 29 -8.26 4.38 20.14
N ILE A 30 -9.12 5.40 19.95
CA ILE A 30 -10.31 5.29 19.10
C ILE A 30 -9.91 5.02 17.64
N ALA A 31 -8.90 5.76 17.12
CA ALA A 31 -8.40 5.58 15.76
C ALA A 31 -7.86 4.17 15.54
N ARG A 32 -7.12 3.61 16.50
CA ARG A 32 -6.65 2.22 16.46
C ARG A 32 -7.80 1.23 16.38
N HIS A 33 -8.78 1.32 17.28
CA HIS A 33 -9.93 0.41 17.27
C HIS A 33 -10.74 0.51 15.97
N LEU A 34 -10.96 1.72 15.48
CA LEU A 34 -11.68 1.94 14.23
C LEU A 34 -10.89 1.41 13.02
N ALA A 35 -9.58 1.63 12.97
CA ALA A 35 -8.72 1.12 11.91
C ALA A 35 -8.74 -0.40 11.88
N VAL A 36 -8.56 -1.06 13.04
CA VAL A 36 -8.64 -2.53 13.14
C VAL A 36 -10.01 -3.04 12.70
N ALA A 37 -11.10 -2.45 13.19
CA ALA A 37 -12.45 -2.88 12.83
C ALA A 37 -12.75 -2.71 11.34
N ARG A 38 -12.32 -1.60 10.73
CA ARG A 38 -12.52 -1.32 9.30
C ARG A 38 -11.65 -2.19 8.41
N LEU A 39 -10.38 -2.37 8.76
CA LEU A 39 -9.47 -3.25 8.02
C LEU A 39 -9.95 -4.70 8.12
N HIS A 40 -10.37 -5.17 9.29
CA HIS A 40 -10.98 -6.49 9.45
C HIS A 40 -12.25 -6.65 8.61
N ALA A 41 -13.15 -5.66 8.60
CA ALA A 41 -14.36 -5.72 7.79
C ALA A 41 -14.08 -5.75 6.27
N LEU A 42 -13.06 -5.01 5.81
CA LEU A 42 -12.67 -4.96 4.40
C LEU A 42 -11.91 -6.21 3.95
N THR A 43 -10.97 -6.67 4.78
CA THR A 43 -10.08 -7.79 4.44
C THR A 43 -10.66 -9.15 4.83
N LYS A 44 -11.67 -9.17 5.72
CA LYS A 44 -12.19 -10.36 6.40
C LYS A 44 -11.10 -11.17 7.10
N ARG A 45 -10.00 -10.52 7.48
CA ARG A 45 -8.81 -11.13 8.09
C ARG A 45 -8.49 -10.51 9.45
N PRO A 46 -7.88 -11.26 10.37
CA PRO A 46 -7.41 -10.70 11.64
C PRO A 46 -6.35 -9.62 11.40
N VAL A 47 -6.62 -8.43 11.93
CA VAL A 47 -5.70 -7.29 11.84
C VAL A 47 -5.28 -6.88 13.25
N SER A 48 -3.98 -6.69 13.44
CA SER A 48 -3.40 -6.16 14.65
C SER A 48 -2.57 -4.92 14.35
N ILE A 49 -2.61 -3.98 15.29
CA ILE A 49 -1.87 -2.73 15.25
C ILE A 49 -1.29 -2.50 16.64
N ASP A 50 0.02 -2.28 16.72
CA ASP A 50 0.69 -2.07 18.01
C ASP A 50 0.36 -0.68 18.56
N ARG A 51 0.60 0.36 17.75
CA ARG A 51 0.38 1.75 18.16
C ARG A 51 -0.10 2.59 17.00
N VAL A 52 -0.99 3.53 17.32
CA VAL A 52 -1.39 4.60 16.41
C VAL A 52 -1.06 5.92 17.10
N GLU A 53 -0.45 6.83 16.36
CA GLU A 53 -0.23 8.21 16.75
C GLU A 53 -1.02 9.11 15.80
N VAL A 54 -1.71 10.09 16.37
CA VAL A 54 -2.51 11.04 15.59
C VAL A 54 -2.13 12.45 16.01
N ARG A 55 -1.70 13.26 15.04
CA ARG A 55 -1.44 14.68 15.20
C ARG A 55 -2.45 15.47 14.37
N PRO A 56 -3.64 15.77 14.92
CA PRO A 56 -4.76 16.30 14.15
C PRO A 56 -4.47 17.69 13.57
N LEU A 57 -3.79 18.57 14.32
CA LEU A 57 -3.44 19.91 13.83
C LEU A 57 -2.55 19.88 12.58
N GLY A 58 -1.68 18.87 12.45
CA GLY A 58 -0.80 18.70 11.30
C GLY A 58 -1.33 17.74 10.23
N GLY A 59 -2.48 17.11 10.48
CA GLY A 59 -3.03 16.04 9.63
C GLY A 59 -2.14 14.80 9.53
N ARG A 60 -1.26 14.54 10.51
CA ARG A 60 -0.31 13.42 10.47
C ARG A 60 -0.85 12.23 11.27
N PHE A 61 -0.75 11.06 10.69
CA PHE A 61 -1.17 9.78 11.26
C PHE A 61 -0.03 8.79 11.11
N THR A 62 0.41 8.19 12.19
CA THR A 62 1.51 7.23 12.17
C THR A 62 1.05 5.94 12.82
N ILE A 63 1.24 4.83 12.14
CA ILE A 63 0.88 3.49 12.59
C ILE A 63 2.17 2.69 12.72
N HIS A 64 2.37 2.10 13.89
CA HIS A 64 3.49 1.21 14.17
C HIS A 64 3.00 -0.23 14.26
N GLY A 65 3.77 -1.15 13.68
CA GLY A 65 3.54 -2.59 13.78
C GLY A 65 2.16 -3.00 13.28
N LEU A 66 1.83 -2.64 12.03
CA LEU A 66 0.62 -3.15 11.37
C LEU A 66 0.88 -4.58 10.94
N ARG A 67 0.00 -5.51 11.34
CA ARG A 67 0.04 -6.91 10.87
C ARG A 67 -1.34 -7.37 10.47
N VAL A 68 -1.42 -8.04 9.34
CA VAL A 68 -2.61 -8.66 8.78
C VAL A 68 -2.28 -10.14 8.64
N ALA A 69 -3.06 -11.00 9.28
CA ALA A 69 -2.92 -12.44 9.15
C ALA A 69 -3.70 -12.96 7.94
N GLU A 70 -3.42 -14.19 7.52
CA GLU A 70 -4.28 -14.98 6.64
C GLU A 70 -5.61 -15.31 7.35
N PRO A 71 -6.63 -15.82 6.63
CA PRO A 71 -7.91 -16.23 7.23
C PRO A 71 -7.77 -17.29 8.34
N ASP A 72 -6.65 -18.03 8.37
CA ASP A 72 -6.31 -18.98 9.44
C ASP A 72 -5.95 -18.31 10.78
N GLY A 73 -5.71 -17.00 10.78
CA GLY A 73 -5.36 -16.19 11.94
C GLY A 73 -3.97 -16.43 12.55
N THR A 74 -3.15 -17.29 11.97
CA THR A 74 -1.81 -17.62 12.48
C THR A 74 -0.70 -17.29 11.49
N THR A 75 -0.96 -17.42 10.19
CA THR A 75 0.03 -17.13 9.16
C THR A 75 0.05 -15.63 8.86
N PRO A 76 1.23 -14.96 8.84
CA PRO A 76 1.30 -13.56 8.44
C PRO A 76 1.05 -13.41 6.93
N PHE A 77 0.10 -12.54 6.58
CA PHE A 77 -0.18 -12.16 5.19
C PHE A 77 0.58 -10.88 4.81
N ALA A 78 0.42 -9.82 5.61
CA ALA A 78 1.09 -8.55 5.38
C ALA A 78 1.53 -7.92 6.71
N GLU A 79 2.74 -7.40 6.76
CA GLU A 79 3.29 -6.70 7.91
C GLU A 79 3.91 -5.37 7.47
N CYS A 80 3.91 -4.37 8.35
CA CYS A 80 4.55 -3.08 8.11
C CYS A 80 5.01 -2.50 9.44
N GLU A 81 6.31 -2.19 9.55
CA GLU A 81 6.89 -1.65 10.78
C GLU A 81 6.36 -0.24 11.06
N LEU A 82 6.32 0.60 10.02
CA LEU A 82 5.90 1.99 10.10
C LEU A 82 5.10 2.39 8.85
N LEU A 83 3.89 2.91 9.07
CA LEU A 83 3.11 3.62 8.08
C LEU A 83 2.90 5.05 8.58
N ASP A 84 3.45 6.03 7.87
CA ASP A 84 3.29 7.45 8.18
C ASP A 84 2.56 8.15 7.05
N ALA A 85 1.43 8.78 7.37
CA ALA A 85 0.57 9.44 6.41
C ALA A 85 0.30 10.87 6.83
N ARG A 86 0.47 11.81 5.92
CA ARG A 86 0.15 13.22 6.12
C ARG A 86 -0.97 13.64 5.17
N LEU A 87 -2.14 13.93 5.74
CA LEU A 87 -3.34 14.31 5.02
C LEU A 87 -3.56 15.82 5.05
N ASN A 88 -4.11 16.36 3.97
CA ASN A 88 -4.64 17.72 3.96
C ASN A 88 -6.12 17.70 4.40
N LEU A 89 -6.36 18.00 5.68
CA LEU A 89 -7.70 17.94 6.28
C LEU A 89 -8.72 18.88 5.62
N LEU A 90 -8.29 20.03 5.09
CA LEU A 90 -9.19 20.98 4.41
C LEU A 90 -9.70 20.42 3.08
N SER A 91 -8.89 19.59 2.40
CA SER A 91 -9.30 18.95 1.15
C SER A 91 -10.41 17.92 1.37
N LEU A 92 -10.40 17.24 2.51
CA LEU A 92 -11.44 16.27 2.88
C LEU A 92 -12.81 16.94 3.00
N LEU A 93 -12.88 18.17 3.50
CA LEU A 93 -14.12 18.97 3.57
C LEU A 93 -14.69 19.29 2.18
N ARG A 94 -13.84 19.29 1.15
CA ARG A 94 -14.22 19.50 -0.26
C ARG A 94 -14.46 18.19 -1.00
N GLY A 95 -14.43 17.05 -0.32
CA GLY A 95 -14.61 15.72 -0.92
C GLY A 95 -13.39 15.21 -1.70
N HIS A 96 -12.20 15.77 -1.44
CA HIS A 96 -10.96 15.39 -2.11
C HIS A 96 -9.96 14.80 -1.10
N ILE A 97 -9.54 13.55 -1.33
CA ILE A 97 -8.55 12.88 -0.49
C ILE A 97 -7.16 13.28 -0.98
N TRP A 98 -6.58 14.29 -0.32
CA TRP A 98 -5.24 14.76 -0.63
C TRP A 98 -4.25 14.32 0.45
N VAL A 99 -3.39 13.38 0.08
CA VAL A 99 -2.25 12.89 0.86
C VAL A 99 -1.01 13.66 0.42
N ARG A 100 -0.40 14.42 1.31
CA ARG A 100 0.86 15.13 1.02
C ARG A 100 2.05 14.17 1.03
N GLU A 101 2.02 13.21 1.94
CA GLU A 101 3.11 12.26 2.09
C GLU A 101 2.58 10.96 2.65
N LEU A 102 2.97 9.83 2.05
CA LEU A 102 2.68 8.49 2.54
C LEU A 102 3.99 7.68 2.52
N VAL A 103 4.47 7.28 3.68
CA VAL A 103 5.71 6.53 3.85
C VAL A 103 5.41 5.17 4.47
N LEU A 104 5.88 4.10 3.84
CA LEU A 104 5.89 2.75 4.40
C LEU A 104 7.34 2.31 4.60
N ARG A 105 7.65 1.77 5.78
CA ARG A 105 8.97 1.20 6.09
C ARG A 105 8.84 -0.28 6.42
N LYS A 106 9.73 -1.06 5.80
CA LYS A 106 9.80 -2.51 5.91
C LYS A 106 8.44 -3.19 5.79
N PRO A 107 7.66 -2.90 4.73
CA PRO A 107 6.48 -3.69 4.46
C PRO A 107 6.90 -5.08 3.98
N THR A 108 6.35 -6.12 4.60
CA THR A 108 6.52 -7.52 4.20
C THR A 108 5.18 -8.04 3.68
N LEU A 109 5.16 -8.58 2.47
CA LEU A 109 3.96 -9.18 1.90
C LEU A 109 4.23 -10.64 1.52
N ARG A 110 3.30 -11.52 1.89
CA ARG A 110 3.31 -12.92 1.46
C ARG A 110 2.30 -13.12 0.34
N VAL A 111 2.78 -13.56 -0.81
CA VAL A 111 1.95 -13.90 -1.96
C VAL A 111 2.06 -15.39 -2.23
N VAL A 112 0.93 -16.10 -2.12
CA VAL A 112 0.86 -17.54 -2.40
C VAL A 112 -0.01 -17.74 -3.62
N ARG A 113 0.56 -18.34 -4.67
CA ARG A 113 -0.17 -18.79 -5.85
C ARG A 113 -0.69 -20.20 -5.61
N LEU A 114 -2.01 -20.34 -5.68
CA LEU A 114 -2.73 -21.61 -5.68
C LEU A 114 -3.03 -22.03 -7.13
N GLU A 115 -3.58 -23.23 -7.33
CA GLU A 115 -3.83 -23.79 -8.68
C GLU A 115 -4.58 -22.84 -9.61
N LYS A 116 -5.57 -22.10 -9.10
CA LYS A 116 -6.43 -21.20 -9.91
C LYS A 116 -6.45 -19.76 -9.42
N ASN A 117 -6.08 -19.52 -8.16
CA ASN A 117 -6.26 -18.23 -7.49
C ASN A 117 -5.00 -17.84 -6.71
N PHE A 118 -4.97 -16.62 -6.19
CA PHE A 118 -3.97 -16.18 -5.22
C PHE A 118 -4.58 -16.14 -3.83
N ASN A 119 -3.73 -16.18 -2.80
CA ASN A 119 -4.15 -16.01 -1.41
C ASN A 119 -4.90 -14.70 -1.15
N PHE A 120 -4.80 -13.69 -2.02
CA PHE A 120 -5.49 -12.40 -1.89
C PHE A 120 -6.70 -12.21 -2.83
N SER A 121 -7.04 -13.21 -3.65
CA SER A 121 -8.12 -13.08 -4.65
C SER A 121 -9.48 -12.74 -3.99
N ASP A 122 -9.72 -13.27 -2.79
CA ASP A 122 -10.87 -13.00 -1.93
C ASP A 122 -11.05 -11.52 -1.56
N LEU A 123 -9.96 -10.73 -1.54
CA LEU A 123 -10.00 -9.29 -1.23
C LEU A 123 -10.67 -8.46 -2.35
N PHE A 124 -10.71 -8.99 -3.57
CA PHE A 124 -11.25 -8.31 -4.75
C PHE A 124 -12.60 -8.88 -5.21
N GLU A 125 -12.96 -10.10 -4.76
CA GLU A 125 -14.26 -10.73 -5.00
C GLU A 125 -15.37 -10.02 -4.21
N GLY A 126 -15.85 -8.88 -4.73
CA GLY A 126 -16.96 -8.11 -4.15
C GLY A 126 -16.87 -6.59 -4.29
N SER A 127 -15.76 -6.04 -4.81
CA SER A 127 -15.56 -4.59 -4.96
C SER A 127 -16.24 -3.95 -6.19
N GLU A 128 -17.10 -4.69 -6.90
CA GLU A 128 -17.81 -4.19 -8.09
C GLU A 128 -18.96 -3.21 -7.78
N GLN A 129 -19.29 -2.97 -6.51
CA GLN A 129 -20.27 -1.96 -6.17
C GLN A 129 -19.71 -0.56 -6.47
N THR A 130 -20.42 0.14 -7.37
CA THR A 130 -20.19 1.52 -7.81
C THR A 130 -20.24 2.47 -6.61
N GLN A 131 -19.16 2.52 -5.82
CA GLN A 131 -18.99 3.51 -4.77
C GLN A 131 -18.63 4.85 -5.42
N LYS A 132 -19.18 5.93 -4.85
CA LYS A 132 -18.85 7.31 -5.20
C LYS A 132 -17.32 7.46 -5.14
N ARG A 133 -16.70 7.64 -6.31
CA ARG A 133 -15.25 7.75 -6.44
C ARG A 133 -14.84 9.12 -5.92
N PHE A 134 -14.10 9.14 -4.82
CA PHE A 134 -13.47 10.36 -4.33
C PHE A 134 -12.27 10.65 -5.22
N ASP A 135 -12.03 11.93 -5.49
CA ASP A 135 -10.78 12.33 -6.13
C ASP A 135 -9.64 12.14 -5.13
N VAL A 136 -8.57 11.49 -5.58
CA VAL A 136 -7.40 11.17 -4.77
C VAL A 136 -6.17 11.82 -5.37
N THR A 137 -5.34 12.44 -4.55
CA THR A 137 -4.02 12.93 -4.94
C THR A 137 -3.02 12.63 -3.85
N VAL A 138 -1.86 12.09 -4.24
CA VAL A 138 -0.73 11.76 -3.39
C VAL A 138 0.48 12.52 -3.92
N ASP A 139 0.93 13.56 -3.21
CA ASP A 139 2.06 14.38 -3.67
C ASP A 139 3.35 13.56 -3.63
N ARG A 140 3.55 12.78 -2.57
CA ARG A 140 4.69 11.88 -2.41
C ARG A 140 4.28 10.56 -1.76
N PHE A 141 4.70 9.46 -2.36
CA PHE A 141 4.67 8.12 -1.77
C PHE A 141 6.08 7.57 -1.72
N ALA A 142 6.47 7.01 -0.58
CA ALA A 142 7.75 6.34 -0.41
C ALA A 142 7.54 4.99 0.27
N LEU A 143 8.10 3.94 -0.29
CA LEU A 143 8.22 2.63 0.31
C LEU A 143 9.70 2.32 0.40
N GLY A 144 10.18 1.97 1.59
CA GLY A 144 11.57 1.56 1.76
C GLY A 144 11.70 0.24 2.52
N ASP A 145 12.71 -0.51 2.12
CA ASP A 145 13.15 -1.77 2.72
C ASP A 145 12.06 -2.84 2.68
N GLY A 146 11.24 -2.83 1.64
CA GLY A 146 10.15 -3.79 1.48
C GLY A 146 10.65 -5.17 1.06
N THR A 147 9.89 -6.19 1.45
CA THR A 147 10.11 -7.58 1.08
C THR A 147 8.81 -8.20 0.59
N ILE A 148 8.88 -8.94 -0.51
CA ILE A 148 7.78 -9.81 -0.95
C ILE A 148 8.28 -11.25 -0.97
N ALA A 149 7.63 -12.11 -0.20
CA ALA A 149 7.83 -13.55 -0.24
C ALA A 149 6.78 -14.18 -1.16
N PHE A 150 7.23 -14.74 -2.27
CA PHE A 150 6.40 -15.47 -3.22
C PHE A 150 6.52 -16.97 -3.01
N GLU A 151 5.38 -17.66 -3.05
CA GLU A 151 5.29 -19.11 -2.99
C GLU A 151 4.33 -19.61 -4.08
N ASP A 152 4.82 -20.42 -5.00
CA ASP A 152 4.03 -21.08 -6.03
C ASP A 152 3.73 -22.53 -5.62
N ARG A 153 2.48 -22.77 -5.22
CA ARG A 153 1.94 -24.11 -4.88
C ARG A 153 1.13 -24.71 -6.02
N ALA A 154 1.01 -24.04 -7.17
CA ALA A 154 0.33 -24.58 -8.34
C ALA A 154 1.20 -25.60 -9.10
N LEU A 155 2.49 -25.68 -8.77
CA LEU A 155 3.43 -26.64 -9.35
C LEU A 155 3.46 -27.96 -8.55
N PRO A 156 3.77 -29.10 -9.18
CA PRO A 156 3.91 -30.39 -8.49
C PRO A 156 4.91 -30.37 -7.32
N GLU A 157 5.98 -29.57 -7.46
CA GLU A 157 6.90 -29.23 -6.39
C GLU A 157 6.75 -27.75 -6.05
N PRO A 158 6.30 -27.39 -4.82
CA PRO A 158 6.17 -26.01 -4.41
C PRO A 158 7.50 -25.26 -4.48
N ARG A 159 7.47 -24.05 -5.03
CA ARG A 159 8.67 -23.20 -5.20
C ARG A 159 8.47 -21.87 -4.49
N ALA A 160 9.51 -21.38 -3.84
CA ALA A 160 9.47 -20.11 -3.12
C ALA A 160 10.68 -19.24 -3.47
N TRP A 161 10.46 -17.93 -3.56
CA TRP A 161 11.51 -16.94 -3.75
C TRP A 161 11.13 -15.61 -3.09
N THR A 162 12.12 -14.78 -2.85
CA THR A 162 11.94 -13.44 -2.28
C THR A 162 12.36 -12.36 -3.26
N SER A 163 11.67 -11.23 -3.18
CA SER A 163 12.13 -9.95 -3.70
C SER A 163 12.39 -9.06 -2.50
N ASP A 164 13.65 -8.67 -2.33
CA ASP A 164 14.15 -7.91 -1.19
C ASP A 164 14.54 -6.49 -1.64
N ASP A 165 14.86 -5.64 -0.67
CA ASP A 165 15.27 -4.25 -0.86
C ASP A 165 14.34 -3.47 -1.80
N ILE A 166 13.02 -3.70 -1.67
CA ILE A 166 12.03 -3.01 -2.47
C ILE A 166 11.99 -1.56 -2.03
N GLN A 167 12.34 -0.67 -2.95
CA GLN A 167 12.23 0.78 -2.79
C GLN A 167 11.26 1.28 -3.84
N ILE A 168 10.30 2.11 -3.46
CA ILE A 168 9.40 2.77 -4.39
C ILE A 168 9.33 4.24 -3.99
N GLU A 169 9.54 5.14 -4.94
CA GLU A 169 9.27 6.55 -4.77
C GLU A 169 8.34 7.01 -5.89
N ALA A 170 7.21 7.61 -5.52
CA ALA A 170 6.26 8.16 -6.46
C ALA A 170 5.91 9.60 -6.10
N HIS A 171 5.70 10.42 -7.13
CA HIS A 171 5.36 11.84 -6.99
C HIS A 171 4.13 12.17 -7.83
N ASN A 172 3.32 13.11 -7.34
CA ASN A 172 2.13 13.68 -8.01
C ASN A 172 1.11 12.64 -8.54
N VAL A 173 0.94 11.54 -7.81
CA VAL A 173 0.04 10.45 -8.22
C VAL A 173 -1.42 10.87 -7.98
N SER A 174 -2.24 10.96 -9.03
CA SER A 174 -3.57 11.56 -8.94
C SER A 174 -4.62 10.84 -9.79
N THR A 175 -5.90 10.93 -9.40
CA THR A 175 -7.04 10.59 -10.27
C THR A 175 -7.41 11.70 -11.25
N LEU A 176 -6.91 12.92 -11.00
CA LEU A 176 -7.25 14.11 -11.79
C LEU A 176 -6.17 14.45 -12.82
N ARG A 177 -4.91 14.17 -12.49
CA ARG A 177 -3.72 14.49 -13.30
C ARG A 177 -3.00 13.22 -13.74
N ASP A 178 -2.26 13.32 -14.85
CA ASP A 178 -1.40 12.27 -15.41
C ASP A 178 0.08 12.69 -15.39
N ASP A 179 0.47 13.67 -14.57
CA ASP A 179 1.85 14.11 -14.39
C ASP A 179 2.60 13.30 -13.33
N GLY A 180 2.04 12.17 -12.90
CA GLY A 180 2.64 11.31 -11.89
C GLY A 180 3.88 10.58 -12.39
N THR A 181 4.85 10.41 -11.52
CA THR A 181 6.07 9.63 -11.78
C THR A 181 6.29 8.59 -10.70
N VAL A 182 6.80 7.41 -11.06
CA VAL A 182 7.18 6.35 -10.12
C VAL A 182 8.55 5.83 -10.48
N VAL A 183 9.42 5.66 -9.50
CA VAL A 183 10.65 4.90 -9.62
C VAL A 183 10.60 3.80 -8.57
N ALA A 184 10.78 2.56 -9.00
CA ALA A 184 10.83 1.41 -8.12
C ALA A 184 12.06 0.56 -8.41
N SER A 185 12.69 0.02 -7.37
CA SER A 185 13.77 -0.94 -7.50
C SER A 185 13.58 -2.11 -6.55
N SER A 186 14.10 -3.27 -6.91
CA SER A 186 14.16 -4.43 -6.02
C SER A 186 15.28 -5.37 -6.40
N VAL A 187 15.65 -6.26 -5.48
CA VAL A 187 16.55 -7.38 -5.74
C VAL A 187 15.76 -8.67 -5.67
N THR A 188 15.64 -9.37 -6.80
CA THR A 188 14.95 -10.67 -6.87
C THR A 188 15.95 -11.73 -7.31
N ALA A 189 16.22 -12.70 -6.45
CA ALA A 189 17.22 -13.75 -6.69
C ALA A 189 18.57 -13.21 -7.20
N GLY A 190 19.07 -12.15 -6.56
CA GLY A 190 20.35 -11.50 -6.91
C GLY A 190 20.31 -10.58 -8.14
N ALA A 191 19.17 -10.48 -8.83
CA ALA A 191 19.00 -9.59 -9.97
C ALA A 191 18.46 -8.23 -9.54
N LEU A 192 19.10 -7.15 -10.00
CA LEU A 192 18.56 -5.81 -9.81
C LEU A 192 17.45 -5.54 -10.82
N ASN A 193 16.27 -5.21 -10.31
CA ASN A 193 15.12 -4.76 -11.08
C ASN A 193 14.96 -3.26 -10.86
N LEU A 194 14.73 -2.52 -11.95
CA LEU A 194 14.40 -1.11 -11.93
C LEU A 194 13.17 -0.90 -12.79
N VAL A 195 12.19 -0.17 -12.27
CA VAL A 195 10.97 0.22 -12.97
C VAL A 195 10.84 1.73 -12.88
N GLU A 196 10.79 2.37 -14.04
CA GLU A 196 10.51 3.80 -14.16
C GLU A 196 9.14 3.93 -14.80
N ILE A 197 8.24 4.69 -14.19
CA ILE A 197 6.91 4.98 -14.72
C ILE A 197 6.77 6.48 -14.87
N GLU A 198 6.41 6.89 -16.07
CA GLU A 198 6.05 8.26 -16.40
C GLU A 198 4.58 8.33 -16.77
N GLN A 199 4.06 9.55 -16.74
CA GLN A 199 2.68 9.86 -17.12
C GLN A 199 1.64 9.05 -16.33
N PHE A 200 1.89 8.83 -15.04
CA PHE A 200 1.05 7.97 -14.22
C PHE A 200 -0.21 8.70 -13.74
N ARG A 201 -1.38 8.13 -14.06
CA ARG A 201 -2.69 8.49 -13.51
C ARG A 201 -3.32 7.30 -12.80
N LEU A 202 -3.91 7.52 -11.63
CA LEU A 202 -4.56 6.49 -10.82
C LEU A 202 -5.87 5.98 -11.42
N TYR A 203 -6.68 6.88 -11.98
CA TYR A 203 -7.99 6.53 -12.51
C TYR A 203 -8.47 7.50 -13.60
N PRO A 204 -8.90 7.02 -14.79
CA PRO A 204 -8.57 5.69 -15.32
C PRO A 204 -7.06 5.48 -15.31
N ILE A 205 -6.61 4.24 -15.13
CA ILE A 205 -5.18 3.94 -15.06
C ILE A 205 -4.57 4.28 -16.42
N HIS A 206 -3.61 5.20 -16.42
CA HIS A 206 -2.75 5.51 -17.55
C HIS A 206 -1.31 5.46 -17.05
N LEU A 207 -0.42 4.77 -17.76
CA LEU A 207 0.99 4.73 -17.42
C LEU A 207 1.85 4.37 -18.62
N LYS A 208 3.07 4.91 -18.62
CA LYS A 208 4.18 4.46 -19.47
C LYS A 208 5.31 3.98 -18.58
N ALA A 209 5.57 2.68 -18.58
CA ALA A 209 6.60 2.06 -17.77
C ALA A 209 7.77 1.59 -18.63
N ARG A 210 8.99 1.86 -18.16
CA ARG A 210 10.22 1.21 -18.60
C ARG A 210 10.70 0.30 -17.48
N VAL A 211 10.69 -1.00 -17.75
CA VAL A 211 11.16 -2.04 -16.83
C VAL A 211 12.53 -2.48 -17.31
N THR A 212 13.53 -2.39 -16.44
CA THR A 212 14.90 -2.81 -16.68
C THR A 212 15.29 -3.88 -15.68
N VAL A 213 15.62 -5.07 -16.16
CA VAL A 213 16.16 -6.16 -15.35
C VAL A 213 17.62 -6.34 -15.72
N LYS A 214 18.53 -6.27 -14.74
CA LYS A 214 19.97 -6.41 -14.96
C LYS A 214 20.50 -7.66 -14.27
N GLY A 215 21.04 -8.57 -15.07
CA GLY A 215 21.82 -9.70 -14.58
C GLY A 215 21.00 -10.76 -13.85
N LEU A 216 19.75 -11.00 -14.29
CA LEU A 216 18.92 -12.08 -13.76
C LEU A 216 19.61 -13.42 -13.95
N ASP A 217 19.80 -14.15 -12.85
CA ASP A 217 20.37 -15.48 -12.90
C ASP A 217 19.41 -16.43 -13.60
N LEU A 218 19.83 -16.95 -14.76
CA LEU A 218 19.08 -17.93 -15.54
C LEU A 218 18.93 -19.26 -14.80
N ALA A 219 19.62 -19.49 -13.69
CA ALA A 219 19.30 -20.59 -12.79
C ALA A 219 17.83 -20.55 -12.33
N LEU A 220 17.21 -19.35 -12.22
CA LEU A 220 15.78 -19.23 -11.96
C LEU A 220 14.91 -19.75 -13.11
N ALA A 221 15.38 -19.78 -14.35
CA ALA A 221 14.60 -20.34 -15.46
C ALA A 221 14.37 -21.86 -15.27
N ARG A 222 15.23 -22.54 -14.48
CA ARG A 222 14.99 -23.92 -14.02
C ARG A 222 13.70 -24.03 -13.19
N LEU A 223 13.23 -22.94 -12.58
CA LEU A 223 11.95 -22.90 -11.86
C LEU A 223 10.73 -23.08 -12.79
N TYR A 224 10.91 -23.03 -14.11
CA TYR A 224 9.82 -23.23 -15.08
C TYR A 224 10.14 -24.26 -16.17
N LEU A 225 11.34 -24.86 -16.16
CA LEU A 225 11.71 -25.95 -17.08
C LEU A 225 11.28 -27.31 -16.53
N PRO A 226 10.73 -28.21 -17.36
CA PRO A 226 10.46 -29.59 -16.97
C PRO A 226 11.72 -30.32 -16.49
N PRO A 227 11.62 -31.27 -15.54
CA PRO A 227 12.76 -32.07 -15.07
C PRO A 227 13.48 -32.81 -16.21
N ASP A 228 12.71 -33.25 -17.21
CA ASP A 228 13.20 -34.02 -18.37
C ASP A 228 13.67 -33.11 -19.52
N SER A 229 13.85 -31.82 -19.27
CA SER A 229 14.29 -30.87 -20.31
C SER A 229 15.67 -31.29 -20.86
N PRO A 230 15.83 -31.40 -22.19
CA PRO A 230 17.12 -31.69 -22.81
C PRO A 230 18.12 -30.52 -22.68
N VAL A 231 17.66 -29.38 -22.17
CA VAL A 231 18.47 -28.17 -21.95
C VAL A 231 18.70 -27.98 -20.45
N VAL A 232 19.95 -28.18 -20.02
CA VAL A 232 20.41 -27.89 -18.66
C VAL A 232 21.16 -26.55 -18.67
N LEU A 233 20.51 -25.50 -18.19
CA LEU A 233 21.14 -24.18 -18.00
C LEU A 233 22.04 -24.22 -16.78
N ASP A 234 23.36 -24.29 -16.94
CA ASP A 234 24.29 -24.41 -15.81
C ASP A 234 24.62 -23.06 -15.14
N ARG A 235 24.91 -22.05 -15.95
CA ARG A 235 25.08 -20.65 -15.53
C ARG A 235 24.67 -19.71 -16.66
N GLY A 236 24.13 -18.55 -16.33
CA GLY A 236 23.84 -17.51 -17.32
C GLY A 236 23.21 -16.29 -16.68
N ARG A 237 23.42 -15.13 -17.27
CA ARG A 237 22.78 -13.88 -16.84
C ARG A 237 22.02 -13.28 -18.00
N VAL A 238 20.77 -12.89 -17.77
CA VAL A 238 19.96 -12.14 -18.74
C VAL A 238 19.75 -10.72 -18.25
N SER A 239 19.84 -9.79 -19.17
CA SER A 239 19.36 -8.42 -18.96
C SER A 239 18.32 -8.11 -20.00
N SER A 240 17.25 -7.44 -19.60
CA SER A 240 16.15 -7.07 -20.48
C SER A 240 15.69 -5.65 -20.17
N VAL A 241 15.22 -4.97 -21.22
CA VAL A 241 14.49 -3.71 -21.11
C VAL A 241 13.16 -3.94 -21.80
N LEU A 242 12.07 -3.62 -21.10
CA LEU A 242 10.71 -3.72 -21.60
C LEU A 242 10.03 -2.37 -21.44
N GLU A 243 9.44 -1.87 -22.51
CA GLU A 243 8.59 -0.69 -22.47
C GLU A 243 7.13 -1.12 -22.55
N VAL A 244 6.32 -0.65 -21.60
CA VAL A 244 4.91 -0.99 -21.45
C VAL A 244 4.10 0.29 -21.40
N THR A 245 3.11 0.42 -22.27
CA THR A 245 2.07 1.46 -22.15
C THR A 245 0.75 0.77 -21.80
N ALA A 246 0.08 1.23 -20.77
CA ALA A 246 -1.20 0.69 -20.35
C ALA A 246 -2.23 1.81 -20.17
N ASP A 247 -3.39 1.60 -20.81
CA ASP A 247 -4.55 2.49 -20.82
C ASP A 247 -5.79 1.70 -20.40
N ALA A 248 -6.24 1.86 -19.15
CA ALA A 248 -7.45 1.23 -18.66
C ALA A 248 -8.67 2.16 -18.84
N GLY A 249 -9.20 2.23 -20.07
CA GLY A 249 -10.52 2.83 -20.35
C GLY A 249 -11.65 1.83 -20.08
N LYS A 250 -12.81 2.29 -19.60
CA LYS A 250 -14.02 1.44 -19.52
C LYS A 250 -14.28 0.82 -20.90
N SER A 251 -14.34 -0.52 -20.97
CA SER A 251 -15.03 -1.20 -22.06
C SER A 251 -16.46 -0.68 -22.09
N SER A 252 -16.83 0.05 -23.13
CA SER A 252 -18.22 0.39 -23.39
C SER A 252 -18.99 -0.92 -23.52
N PRO A 253 -20.08 -1.15 -22.76
CA PRO A 253 -21.00 -2.21 -23.13
C PRO A 253 -21.56 -1.82 -24.51
N ARG A 254 -21.35 -2.70 -25.50
CA ARG A 254 -22.11 -2.67 -26.74
C ARG A 254 -23.46 -3.31 -26.51
#